data_AF-U6CZ71-F1
#
_entry.id   AF-U6CZ71-F1
#
_cell.length_a   1.000
_cell.length_b   1.000
_cell.length_c   1.000
_cell.angle_alpha   90.00
_cell.angle_beta   90.00
_cell.angle_gamma   90.00
#
_symmetry.space_group_name_H-M   'P 1'
#
loop_
_entity.id
_entity.type
_entity.pdbx_description
1 polymer ?
#
loop_
_entity_poly.entity_id
_entity_poly.type
_entity_poly.pdbx_seq_one_letter_code
_entity_poly.pdbx_strand_id
1 'polypeptide(L)'
;LREPELQGYSAYSVSACRLRCEKEAVLQRCHCRMVHMPGNETICPPNIYIECADHTLDSLGGGSEGPCFCPTPCNLTRYGKEISMVRIPNRGSARYLARKYNRNETYIRENFLVLDVFFEALTSEAMEQRAAYGLSALLGDLGGQMGLFIGASIL
;
A
#
# COMPACT_ATOMS: atom_id res chain seq x y z
N LEU A 1 -6.33 17.12 11.60
CA LEU A 1 -6.79 16.40 10.40
C LEU A 1 -7.41 15.10 10.88
N ARG A 2 -8.74 14.94 10.74
CA ARG A 2 -9.44 13.73 11.16
C ARG A 2 -9.22 12.68 10.09
N GLU A 3 -8.64 11.53 10.44
CA GLU A 3 -8.49 10.42 9.50
C GLU A 3 -9.89 10.00 9.04
N PRO A 4 -10.14 9.85 7.74
CA PRO A 4 -11.44 9.41 7.26
C PRO A 4 -11.68 7.98 7.75
N GLU A 5 -12.81 7.72 8.42
CA GLU A 5 -13.22 6.35 8.74
C GLU A 5 -13.46 5.58 7.43
N LEU A 6 -12.68 4.54 7.19
CA LEU A 6 -12.88 3.62 6.07
C LEU A 6 -13.63 2.38 6.57
N GLN A 7 -14.81 2.11 6.01
CA GLN A 7 -15.55 0.89 6.32
C GLN A 7 -14.69 -0.35 6.00
N GLY A 8 -14.45 -1.18 7.02
CA GLY A 8 -13.65 -2.40 6.93
C GLY A 8 -12.16 -2.25 7.21
N TYR A 9 -11.65 -1.03 7.46
CA TYR A 9 -10.25 -0.78 7.81
C TYR A 9 -10.13 0.04 9.09
N SER A 10 -9.23 -0.36 9.99
CA SER A 10 -9.00 0.34 11.26
C SER A 10 -8.15 1.60 11.14
N ALA A 11 -7.40 1.75 10.04
CA ALA A 11 -6.48 2.86 9.82
C ALA A 11 -6.44 3.25 8.33
N TYR A 12 -6.13 4.51 8.07
CA TYR A 12 -5.95 5.01 6.70
C TYR A 12 -4.68 4.43 6.06
N SER A 13 -4.81 3.95 4.83
CA SER A 13 -3.69 3.64 3.96
C SER A 13 -4.04 4.02 2.52
N VAL A 14 -3.02 4.27 1.70
CA VAL A 14 -3.23 4.63 0.28
C VAL A 14 -3.98 3.50 -0.45
N SER A 15 -3.66 2.24 -0.16
CA SER A 15 -4.34 1.07 -0.70
C SER A 15 -5.79 0.96 -0.25
N ALA A 16 -6.09 1.19 1.03
CA ALA A 16 -7.47 1.20 1.53
C ALA A 16 -8.30 2.33 0.90
N CYS A 17 -7.71 3.52 0.74
CA CYS A 17 -8.34 4.65 0.04
C CYS A 17 -8.68 4.30 -1.41
N ARG A 18 -7.72 3.69 -2.12
CA ARG A 18 -7.92 3.28 -3.51
C ARG A 18 -9.02 2.22 -3.63
N LEU A 19 -9.00 1.20 -2.76
CA LEU A 19 -10.03 0.17 -2.75
C LEU A 19 -11.42 0.74 -2.45
N ARG A 20 -11.52 1.74 -1.57
CA ARG A 20 -12.77 2.45 -1.32
C ARG A 20 -13.27 3.17 -2.58
N CYS A 21 -12.39 3.87 -3.28
CA CYS A 21 -12.75 4.57 -4.52
C CYS A 21 -13.24 3.60 -5.60
N GLU A 22 -12.53 2.48 -5.79
CA GLU A 22 -12.91 1.41 -6.71
C GLU A 22 -14.27 0.81 -6.32
N LYS A 23 -14.48 0.52 -5.03
CA LYS A 23 -15.77 0.06 -4.50
C LYS A 23 -16.90 1.06 -4.77
N GLU A 24 -16.69 2.33 -4.47
CA GLU A 24 -17.70 3.39 -4.66
C GLU A 24 -18.11 3.50 -6.13
N ALA A 25 -17.16 3.43 -7.05
CA ALA A 25 -17.45 3.49 -8.48
C ALA A 25 -18.24 2.25 -8.97
N VAL A 26 -17.86 1.04 -8.52
CA VAL A 26 -18.60 -0.19 -8.84
C VAL A 26 -19.99 -0.18 -8.22
N LEU A 27 -20.15 0.32 -6.99
CA LEU A 27 -21.45 0.47 -6.36
C LEU A 27 -22.34 1.47 -7.09
N GLN A 28 -21.81 2.61 -7.51
CA GLN A 28 -22.58 3.62 -8.24
C GLN A 28 -23.05 3.12 -9.61
N ARG A 29 -22.23 2.33 -10.31
CA ARG A 29 -22.53 1.87 -11.67
C ARG A 29 -23.27 0.54 -11.72
N CYS A 30 -22.84 -0.43 -10.93
CA CYS A 30 -23.30 -1.82 -10.97
C CYS A 30 -24.17 -2.21 -9.76
N HIS A 31 -24.32 -1.34 -8.75
CA HIS A 31 -25.18 -1.54 -7.58
C HIS A 31 -24.84 -2.80 -6.76
N CYS A 32 -23.59 -3.25 -6.86
CA CYS A 32 -23.06 -4.42 -6.18
C CYS A 32 -21.58 -4.18 -5.84
N ARG A 33 -20.98 -5.06 -5.03
CA ARG A 33 -19.54 -5.03 -4.72
C ARG A 33 -18.84 -6.30 -5.19
N MET A 34 -17.54 -6.20 -5.42
CA MET A 34 -16.70 -7.37 -5.66
C MET A 34 -16.42 -8.14 -4.36
N VAL A 35 -16.03 -9.40 -4.48
CA VAL A 35 -15.84 -10.32 -3.35
C VAL A 35 -14.77 -9.83 -2.36
N HIS A 36 -13.68 -9.27 -2.87
CA HIS A 36 -12.54 -8.80 -2.06
C HIS A 36 -12.77 -7.40 -1.45
N MET A 37 -13.83 -6.69 -1.85
CA MET A 37 -14.13 -5.36 -1.34
C MET A 37 -14.92 -5.47 -0.02
N PRO A 38 -14.50 -4.77 1.05
CA PRO A 38 -15.18 -4.83 2.34
C PRO A 38 -16.55 -4.13 2.30
N GLY A 39 -17.49 -4.60 3.12
CA GLY A 39 -18.82 -3.99 3.28
C GLY A 39 -19.96 -5.00 3.33
N ASN A 40 -21.17 -4.48 3.58
CA ASN A 40 -22.38 -5.28 3.74
C ASN A 40 -23.27 -5.28 2.48
N GLU A 41 -22.81 -4.66 1.40
CA GLU A 41 -23.52 -4.61 0.12
C GLU A 41 -23.52 -5.99 -0.55
N THR A 42 -24.44 -6.18 -1.49
CA THR A 42 -24.60 -7.44 -2.23
C THR A 42 -23.38 -7.70 -3.11
N ILE A 43 -22.94 -8.95 -3.13
CA ILE A 43 -21.84 -9.39 -3.99
C ILE A 43 -22.37 -9.49 -5.43
N CYS A 44 -21.61 -8.97 -6.39
CA CYS A 44 -21.98 -9.03 -7.81
C CYS A 44 -22.09 -10.50 -8.28
N PRO A 45 -23.19 -10.90 -8.96
CA PRO A 45 -23.28 -12.20 -9.60
C PRO A 45 -22.32 -12.29 -10.79
N PRO A 46 -21.91 -13.50 -11.23
CA PRO A 46 -20.85 -13.67 -12.24
C PRO A 46 -21.10 -12.95 -13.57
N ASN A 47 -22.35 -12.84 -14.02
CA ASN A 47 -22.72 -12.11 -15.23
C ASN A 47 -22.44 -10.60 -15.10
N ILE A 48 -22.94 -9.97 -14.03
CA ILE A 48 -22.72 -8.54 -13.76
C ILE A 48 -21.25 -8.26 -13.44
N TYR A 49 -20.56 -9.23 -12.82
CA TYR A 49 -19.14 -9.12 -12.51
C TYR A 49 -18.32 -8.87 -13.78
N ILE A 50 -18.54 -9.69 -14.82
CA ILE A 50 -17.81 -9.61 -16.09
C ILE A 50 -18.31 -8.43 -16.93
N GLU A 51 -19.63 -8.26 -17.06
CA GLU A 51 -20.21 -7.25 -17.97
C GLU A 51 -20.13 -5.81 -17.44
N CYS A 52 -20.03 -5.62 -16.12
CA CYS A 52 -20.10 -4.28 -15.51
C CYS A 52 -18.91 -4.01 -14.58
N ALA A 53 -18.71 -4.84 -13.57
CA ALA A 53 -17.77 -4.51 -12.50
C ALA A 53 -16.31 -4.46 -13.00
N ASP A 54 -15.89 -5.43 -13.82
CA ASP A 54 -14.55 -5.50 -14.39
C ASP A 54 -14.28 -4.30 -15.33
N HIS A 55 -15.20 -4.05 -16.28
CA HIS A 55 -15.12 -2.89 -17.17
C HIS A 55 -15.12 -1.55 -16.43
N THR A 56 -15.82 -1.45 -15.29
CA THR A 56 -15.81 -0.25 -14.47
C THR A 56 -14.41 -0.02 -13.89
N LEU A 57 -13.77 -1.07 -13.34
CA LEU A 57 -12.41 -0.98 -12.81
C LEU A 57 -11.36 -0.68 -13.88
N ASP A 58 -11.46 -1.32 -15.05
CA ASP A 58 -10.57 -1.03 -16.19
C ASP A 58 -10.69 0.43 -16.62
N SER A 59 -11.91 0.98 -16.64
CA SER A 59 -12.17 2.36 -17.02
C SER A 59 -11.70 3.40 -15.99
N LEU A 60 -11.57 3.02 -14.72
CA LEU A 60 -11.03 3.89 -13.66
C LEU A 60 -9.52 4.12 -13.81
N GLY A 61 -8.84 3.29 -14.60
CA GLY A 61 -7.43 3.43 -14.92
C GLY A 61 -6.52 3.05 -13.75
N GLY A 62 -5.60 2.12 -13.98
CA GLY A 62 -4.67 1.64 -12.96
C GLY A 62 -3.64 2.67 -12.45
N GLY A 63 -3.62 3.89 -12.99
CA GLY A 63 -2.59 4.91 -12.76
C GLY A 63 -2.84 5.84 -11.58
N SER A 64 -1.79 6.58 -11.19
CA SER A 64 -1.83 7.63 -10.15
C SER A 64 -2.64 8.88 -10.54
N GLU A 65 -3.03 9.01 -11.81
CA GLU A 65 -3.88 10.07 -12.36
C GLU A 65 -5.31 9.59 -12.66
N GLY A 66 -5.71 8.44 -12.11
CA GLY A 66 -7.11 8.02 -12.14
C GLY A 66 -8.00 8.98 -11.31
N PRO A 67 -9.33 8.84 -11.40
CA PRO A 67 -10.29 9.69 -10.68
C PRO A 67 -10.14 9.69 -9.14
N CYS A 68 -9.35 8.75 -8.60
CA CYS A 68 -9.20 8.51 -7.18
C CYS A 68 -8.06 9.34 -6.58
N PHE A 69 -8.39 10.47 -5.95
CA PHE A 69 -7.43 11.24 -5.16
C PHE A 69 -7.19 10.59 -3.78
N CYS A 70 -6.04 9.92 -3.62
CA CYS A 70 -5.63 9.28 -2.38
C CYS A 70 -4.28 9.84 -1.89
N PRO A 71 -4.28 10.81 -0.95
CA PRO A 71 -3.05 11.40 -0.45
C PRO A 71 -2.19 10.39 0.31
N THR A 72 -0.87 10.53 0.25
CA THR A 72 0.03 9.72 1.08
C THR A 72 -0.10 10.13 2.55
N PRO A 73 -0.27 9.18 3.48
CA PRO A 73 -0.32 9.49 4.90
C PRO A 73 1.03 10.05 5.39
N CYS A 74 0.98 10.89 6.42
CA CYS A 74 2.19 11.43 7.06
C CYS A 74 3.02 10.34 7.75
N ASN A 75 2.34 9.35 8.35
CA ASN A 75 2.97 8.21 8.99
C ASN A 75 2.84 7.00 8.07
N LEU A 76 3.98 6.51 7.57
CA LEU A 76 4.02 5.36 6.68
C LEU A 76 5.22 4.47 7.03
N THR A 77 4.96 3.17 7.18
CA THR A 77 6.02 2.17 7.29
C THR A 77 6.15 1.45 5.96
N ARG A 78 7.36 1.47 5.37
CA ARG A 78 7.67 0.72 4.14
C ARG A 78 8.67 -0.38 4.45
N TYR A 79 8.39 -1.58 3.95
CA TYR A 79 9.30 -2.71 4.00
C TYR A 79 10.02 -2.81 2.65
N GLY A 80 11.31 -2.47 2.64
CA GLY A 80 12.19 -2.80 1.52
C GLY A 80 12.26 -4.32 1.36
N LYS A 81 12.27 -4.80 0.13
CA LYS A 81 12.37 -6.24 -0.16
C LYS A 81 13.52 -6.51 -1.10
N GLU A 82 14.31 -7.51 -0.76
CA GLU A 82 15.29 -8.12 -1.66
C GLU A 82 14.87 -9.57 -1.90
N ILE A 83 14.89 -10.00 -3.16
CA ILE A 83 14.40 -11.33 -3.56
C ILE A 83 15.57 -12.15 -4.07
N SER A 84 15.88 -13.23 -3.36
CA SER A 84 16.82 -14.26 -3.80
C SER A 84 16.09 -15.58 -4.04
N MET A 85 16.43 -16.29 -5.11
CA MET A 85 15.77 -17.55 -5.49
C MET A 85 16.79 -18.68 -5.65
N VAL A 86 16.43 -19.86 -5.15
CA VAL A 86 17.22 -21.10 -5.31
C VAL A 86 16.33 -22.23 -5.82
N ARG A 87 16.92 -23.16 -6.58
CA ARG A 87 16.18 -24.29 -7.14
C ARG A 87 15.91 -25.35 -6.07
N ILE A 88 14.64 -25.67 -5.84
CA ILE A 88 14.19 -26.75 -4.96
C ILE A 88 13.32 -27.75 -5.75
N PRO A 89 13.35 -29.06 -5.43
CA PRO A 89 14.32 -29.76 -4.61
C PRO A 89 15.62 -30.11 -5.34
N ASN A 90 16.69 -30.33 -4.57
CA ASN A 90 17.88 -31.02 -5.06
C ASN A 90 17.57 -32.51 -5.35
N ARG A 91 18.44 -33.22 -6.07
CA ARG A 91 18.20 -34.62 -6.47
C ARG A 91 17.98 -35.57 -5.28
N GLY A 92 18.66 -35.37 -4.16
CA GLY A 92 18.54 -36.21 -2.97
C GLY A 92 17.23 -35.97 -2.21
N SER A 93 16.93 -34.71 -1.94
CA SER A 93 15.71 -34.25 -1.27
C SER A 93 14.46 -34.53 -2.11
N ALA A 94 14.56 -34.58 -3.43
CA ALA A 94 13.43 -34.91 -4.31
C ALA A 94 12.84 -36.29 -3.98
N ARG A 95 13.68 -37.31 -3.79
CA ARG A 95 13.26 -38.67 -3.41
C ARG A 95 12.63 -38.71 -2.04
N TYR A 96 13.21 -37.99 -1.08
CA TYR A 96 12.69 -37.90 0.27
C TYR A 96 11.31 -37.24 0.30
N LEU A 97 11.16 -36.09 -0.37
CA LEU A 97 9.88 -35.38 -0.47
C LEU A 97 8.84 -36.19 -1.24
N ALA A 98 9.23 -36.85 -2.33
CA ALA A 98 8.38 -37.75 -3.09
C ALA A 98 7.79 -38.86 -2.21
N ARG A 99 8.63 -39.52 -1.39
CA ARG A 99 8.17 -40.55 -0.44
C ARG A 99 7.33 -39.97 0.69
N LYS A 100 7.74 -38.84 1.29
CA LYS A 100 7.06 -38.20 2.42
C LYS A 100 5.65 -37.74 2.06
N TYR A 101 5.47 -37.17 0.87
CA TYR A 101 4.18 -36.66 0.41
C TYR A 101 3.45 -37.64 -0.52
N ASN A 102 4.00 -38.84 -0.74
CA ASN A 102 3.49 -39.87 -1.63
C ASN A 102 3.15 -39.32 -3.04
N ARG A 103 4.11 -38.61 -3.65
CA ARG A 103 4.01 -38.01 -4.99
C ARG A 103 5.24 -38.32 -5.82
N ASN A 104 5.14 -38.17 -7.14
CA ASN A 104 6.26 -38.36 -8.05
C ASN A 104 7.28 -37.21 -7.93
N GLU A 105 8.55 -37.48 -8.21
CA GLU A 105 9.61 -36.45 -8.16
C GLU A 105 9.33 -35.25 -9.08
N THR A 106 8.68 -35.48 -10.24
CA THR A 106 8.25 -34.43 -11.17
C THR A 106 7.21 -33.52 -10.53
N TYR A 107 6.20 -34.10 -9.88
CA TYR A 107 5.16 -33.37 -9.18
C TYR A 107 5.75 -32.49 -8.07
N ILE A 108 6.72 -33.02 -7.30
CA ILE A 108 7.41 -32.22 -6.28
C ILE A 108 8.13 -31.03 -6.92
N ARG A 109 8.82 -31.21 -8.06
CA ARG A 109 9.54 -30.12 -8.73
C ARG A 109 8.64 -29.02 -9.30
N GLU A 110 7.44 -29.38 -9.74
CA GLU A 110 6.52 -28.43 -10.39
C GLU A 110 5.59 -27.72 -9.40
N ASN A 111 5.34 -28.31 -8.23
CA ASN A 111 4.31 -27.83 -7.31
C ASN A 111 4.84 -27.37 -5.94
N PHE A 112 6.06 -27.75 -5.55
CA PHE A 112 6.60 -27.32 -4.25
C PHE A 112 7.35 -25.98 -4.36
N LEU A 113 6.99 -25.06 -3.48
CA LEU A 113 7.70 -23.82 -3.23
C LEU A 113 8.03 -23.71 -1.74
N VAL A 114 9.15 -23.06 -1.43
CA VAL A 114 9.49 -22.65 -0.07
C VAL A 114 9.65 -21.14 -0.11
N LEU A 115 8.85 -20.45 0.68
CA LEU A 115 8.91 -19.00 0.85
C LEU A 115 9.47 -18.71 2.23
N ASP A 116 10.63 -18.07 2.27
CA ASP A 116 11.27 -17.61 3.50
C ASP A 116 11.20 -16.07 3.53
N VAL A 117 10.63 -15.53 4.61
CA VAL A 117 10.44 -14.08 4.79
C VAL A 117 11.04 -13.71 6.13
N PHE A 118 12.15 -12.98 6.09
CA PHE A 118 12.90 -12.56 7.27
C PHE A 118 13.42 -11.13 7.12
N PHE A 119 13.81 -10.53 8.25
CA PHE A 119 14.50 -9.23 8.25
C PHE A 119 15.99 -9.44 8.08
N GLU A 120 16.60 -8.72 7.14
CA GLU A 120 18.06 -8.77 6.91
C GLU A 120 18.84 -8.32 8.16
N ALA A 121 18.38 -7.25 8.80
CA ALA A 121 18.92 -6.73 10.05
C ALA A 121 17.80 -6.21 10.96
N LEU A 122 18.05 -6.17 12.28
CA LEU A 122 17.13 -5.60 13.28
C LEU A 122 17.19 -4.07 13.33
N THR A 123 17.55 -3.43 12.22
CA THR A 123 17.70 -1.98 12.10
C THR A 123 16.55 -1.40 11.31
N SER A 124 15.86 -0.42 11.89
CA SER A 124 14.82 0.34 11.21
C SER A 124 15.37 1.69 10.75
N GLU A 125 15.13 2.04 9.49
CA GLU A 125 15.38 3.38 8.98
C GLU A 125 14.15 4.26 9.17
N ALA A 126 14.32 5.45 9.74
CA ALA A 126 13.27 6.43 9.92
C ALA A 126 13.54 7.67 9.06
N MET A 127 12.57 8.05 8.23
CA MET A 127 12.62 9.25 7.40
C MET A 127 11.57 10.26 7.86
N GLU A 128 12.00 11.40 8.38
CA GLU A 128 11.13 12.50 8.80
C GLU A 128 11.33 13.72 7.91
N GLN A 129 10.24 14.26 7.38
CA GLN A 129 10.27 15.56 6.67
C GLN A 129 10.03 16.68 7.67
N ARG A 130 10.98 17.63 7.74
CA ARG A 130 10.89 18.81 8.59
C ARG A 130 10.83 20.07 7.73
N ALA A 131 10.07 21.07 8.19
CA ALA A 131 10.03 22.36 7.53
C ALA A 131 11.42 23.00 7.56
N ALA A 132 11.93 23.40 6.38
CA ALA A 132 13.23 24.04 6.27
C ALA A 132 13.26 25.43 6.95
N TYR A 133 12.09 26.07 7.07
CA TYR A 133 11.96 27.40 7.64
C TYR A 133 10.72 27.48 8.53
N GLY A 134 10.95 27.75 9.81
CA GLY A 134 9.89 27.92 10.81
C GLY A 134 9.54 29.38 11.05
N LEU A 135 8.41 29.61 11.73
CA LEU A 135 8.00 30.97 12.10
C LEU A 135 9.04 31.68 12.98
N SER A 136 9.72 30.95 13.86
CA SER A 136 10.80 31.49 14.69
C SER A 136 12.01 31.96 13.86
N ALA A 137 12.38 31.20 12.82
CA ALA A 137 13.44 31.60 11.89
C ALA A 137 13.03 32.84 11.10
N LEU A 138 11.78 32.90 10.62
CA LEU A 138 11.23 34.06 9.93
C LEU A 138 11.29 35.34 10.77
N LEU A 139 10.82 35.25 12.02
CA LEU A 139 10.83 36.38 12.94
C LEU A 139 12.25 36.77 13.35
N GLY A 140 13.15 35.79 13.45
CA GLY A 140 14.58 36.01 13.70
C GLY A 140 15.25 36.78 12.58
N ASP A 141 15.00 36.43 11.32
CA ASP A 141 15.59 37.13 10.18
C ASP A 141 15.00 38.53 9.98
N LEU A 142 13.69 38.68 10.13
CA LEU A 142 13.03 39.99 10.11
C LEU A 142 13.52 40.89 11.24
N GLY A 143 13.52 40.39 12.48
CA GLY A 143 13.99 41.14 13.65
C GLY A 143 15.49 41.43 13.59
N GLY A 144 16.29 40.50 13.09
CA GLY A 144 17.73 40.65 12.92
C GLY A 144 18.08 41.72 11.89
N GLN A 145 17.42 41.72 10.73
CA GLN A 145 17.64 42.75 9.71
C GLN A 145 17.14 44.14 10.18
N MET A 146 15.97 44.22 10.82
CA MET A 146 15.46 45.48 11.36
C MET A 146 16.34 46.02 12.50
N GLY A 147 16.80 45.16 13.41
CA GLY A 147 17.68 45.53 14.51
C GLY A 147 19.07 45.97 14.04
N LEU A 148 19.63 45.34 12.99
CA LEU A 148 20.94 45.68 12.45
C LEU A 148 20.94 47.01 11.68
N PHE A 149 19.93 47.25 10.84
CA PHE A 149 19.92 48.40 9.93
C PHE A 149 19.19 49.63 10.45
N ILE A 150 18.16 49.46 11.29
CA ILE A 150 17.32 50.55 11.76
C ILE A 150 17.49 50.75 13.28
N GLY A 151 18.00 49.74 14.01
CA GLY A 151 18.03 49.77 15.48
C GLY A 151 16.62 49.75 16.09
N ALA A 152 15.62 49.32 15.32
CA ALA A 152 14.24 49.26 15.76
C ALA A 152 13.95 47.91 16.41
N SER A 153 13.21 47.96 17.51
CA SER A 153 12.65 46.79 18.17
C SER A 153 11.12 46.83 18.06
N ILE A 154 10.43 45.79 18.52
CA ILE A 154 8.96 45.79 18.56
C ILE A 154 8.40 46.90 19.49
N LEU A 155 9.18 47.33 20.48
CA LEU A 155 8.92 48.47 21.36
C LEU A 155 9.49 49.75 20.76
#